data_AF-A0A2E6ZKY2-F1
#
_entry.id   AF-A0A2E6ZKY2-F1
#
_cell.length_a   1.000
_cell.length_b   1.000
_cell.length_c   1.000
_cell.angle_alpha   90.00
_cell.angle_beta   90.00
_cell.angle_gamma   90.00
#
_symmetry.space_group_name_H-M   'P 1'
#
loop_
_entity.id
_entity.type
_entity.pdbx_description
1 polymer ?
#
loop_
_entity_poly.entity_id
_entity_poly.type
_entity_poly.pdbx_seq_one_letter_code
_entity_poly.pdbx_strand_id
1 'polypeptide(L)'
;MDNSLATEQQGIELLYRGENIYNVPFKDVEQYNKFAKELDLPSLPNDANWSKDFNIPQHYVDLDVEKFVYKKLEQGDPNQIGRVEMELALYKARNLYPMLQLVIYIVDTLRKHNLVWGVGRGSSVASYVLFLLGVHKVDSHKYNLNIREFLK
;
A
#
# COMPACT_ATOMS: atom_id res chain seq x y z
N MET A 1 26.09 -4.89 -0.92
CA MET A 1 26.03 -3.92 -2.04
C MET A 1 24.58 -3.51 -2.17
N ASP A 2 24.29 -2.22 -2.05
CA ASP A 2 22.94 -1.70 -2.21
C ASP A 2 22.53 -1.83 -3.68
N ASN A 3 21.67 -2.79 -4.00
CA ASN A 3 21.22 -3.12 -5.37
C ASN A 3 20.15 -2.14 -5.89
N SER A 4 19.85 -1.09 -5.14
CA SER A 4 18.82 -0.10 -5.41
C SER A 4 19.28 1.02 -6.35
N LEU A 5 20.59 1.19 -6.57
CA LEU A 5 21.18 2.29 -7.33
C LEU A 5 21.82 1.81 -8.65
N ALA A 6 21.55 2.53 -9.74
CA ALA A 6 22.10 2.27 -11.06
C ALA A 6 23.58 2.65 -11.16
N THR A 7 24.32 1.95 -12.00
CA THR A 7 25.70 2.28 -12.38
C THR A 7 25.74 3.17 -13.62
N GLU A 8 26.88 3.83 -13.84
CA GLU A 8 27.12 4.64 -15.05
C GLU A 8 26.87 3.83 -16.33
N GLN A 9 27.38 2.59 -16.40
CA GLN A 9 27.19 1.72 -17.55
C GLN A 9 25.70 1.41 -17.82
N GLN A 10 24.89 1.23 -16.78
CA GLN A 10 23.45 1.05 -16.91
C GLN A 10 22.76 2.33 -17.40
N GLY A 11 23.21 3.50 -16.96
CA GLY A 11 22.72 4.79 -17.46
C GLY A 11 23.02 4.98 -18.95
N ILE A 12 24.23 4.64 -19.38
CA ILE A 12 24.63 4.69 -20.79
C ILE A 12 23.77 3.75 -21.63
N GLU A 13 23.52 2.53 -21.17
CA GLU A 13 22.63 1.58 -21.88
C GLU A 13 21.19 2.10 -21.99
N LEU A 14 20.65 2.74 -20.96
CA LEU A 14 19.31 3.35 -20.99
C LEU A 14 19.24 4.45 -22.04
N LEU A 15 20.24 5.33 -22.09
CA LEU A 15 20.32 6.38 -23.10
C LEU A 15 20.42 5.80 -24.53
N TYR A 16 21.20 4.74 -24.73
CA TYR A 16 21.27 4.07 -26.04
C TYR A 16 19.94 3.44 -26.47
N ARG A 17 19.09 3.07 -25.52
CA ARG A 17 17.73 2.58 -25.79
C ARG A 17 16.70 3.70 -25.98
N GLY A 18 17.11 4.96 -25.84
CA GLY A 18 16.23 6.13 -25.93
C GLY A 18 15.39 6.35 -24.67
N GLU A 19 15.75 5.71 -23.55
CA GLU A 19 15.05 5.84 -22.27
C GLU A 19 15.50 7.08 -21.51
N ASN A 20 14.61 7.62 -20.68
CA ASN A 20 14.89 8.78 -19.85
C ASN A 20 15.56 8.37 -18.52
N ILE A 21 16.61 9.08 -18.13
CA ILE A 21 17.39 8.77 -16.91
C ILE A 21 17.13 9.70 -15.72
N TYR A 22 16.29 10.75 -15.87
CA TYR A 22 16.12 11.78 -14.84
C TYR A 22 15.51 11.28 -13.52
N ASN A 23 14.78 10.17 -13.56
CA ASN A 23 14.18 9.55 -12.38
C ASN A 23 14.93 8.29 -11.92
N VAL A 24 16.11 8.02 -12.48
CA VAL A 24 16.92 6.86 -12.13
C VAL A 24 17.93 7.26 -11.06
N PRO A 25 17.92 6.62 -9.89
CA PRO A 25 18.88 6.91 -8.84
C PRO A 25 20.22 6.25 -9.16
N PHE A 26 21.30 7.03 -9.22
CA PHE A 26 22.64 6.55 -9.56
C PHE A 26 23.59 6.57 -8.36
N LYS A 27 24.58 5.68 -8.37
CA LYS A 27 25.61 5.61 -7.30
C LYS A 27 26.52 6.83 -7.25
N ASP A 28 26.83 7.40 -8.42
CA ASP A 28 27.67 8.59 -8.56
C ASP A 28 27.00 9.54 -9.54
N VAL A 29 26.65 10.73 -9.05
CA VAL A 29 25.98 11.79 -9.83
C VAL A 29 26.74 13.11 -9.77
N GLU A 30 27.84 13.20 -9.01
CA GLU A 30 28.49 14.49 -8.72
C GLU A 30 29.02 15.15 -9.99
N GLN A 31 29.74 14.37 -10.80
CA GLN A 31 30.31 14.87 -12.05
C GLN A 31 29.21 15.28 -13.03
N TYR A 32 28.18 14.45 -13.21
CA TYR A 32 27.06 14.77 -14.09
C TYR A 32 26.33 16.04 -13.63
N ASN A 33 25.96 16.12 -12.35
CA ASN A 33 25.18 17.24 -11.81
C ASN A 33 25.96 18.57 -11.86
N LYS A 34 27.29 18.52 -11.75
CA LYS A 34 28.15 19.69 -11.92
C LYS A 34 28.03 20.26 -13.33
N PHE A 35 28.20 19.43 -14.36
CA PHE A 35 28.10 19.87 -15.75
C PHE A 35 26.65 20.15 -16.18
N ALA A 36 25.68 19.41 -15.64
CA ALA A 36 24.27 19.65 -15.89
C ALA A 36 23.87 21.07 -15.48
N LYS A 37 24.37 21.56 -14.34
CA LYS A 37 24.13 22.93 -13.89
C LYS A 37 24.71 24.00 -14.84
N GLU A 38 25.87 23.73 -15.42
CA GLU A 38 26.49 24.64 -16.41
C GLU A 38 25.73 24.67 -17.74
N LEU A 39 25.08 23.56 -18.08
CA LEU A 39 24.35 23.37 -19.34
C LEU A 39 22.83 23.56 -19.22
N ASP A 40 22.35 24.00 -18.06
CA ASP A 40 20.92 24.14 -17.74
C ASP A 40 20.11 22.83 -17.96
N LEU A 41 20.72 21.70 -17.62
CA LEU A 41 20.13 20.36 -17.72
C LEU A 41 19.60 19.88 -16.35
N PRO A 42 18.60 18.98 -16.33
CA PRO A 42 18.07 18.42 -15.09
C PRO A 42 19.12 17.58 -14.37
N SER A 43 19.23 17.74 -13.04
CA SER A 43 20.10 16.92 -12.20
C SER A 43 19.55 15.51 -12.01
N LEU A 44 20.44 14.53 -11.89
CA LEU A 44 20.11 13.16 -11.55
C LEU A 44 20.05 12.97 -10.02
N PRO A 45 19.10 12.16 -9.53
CA PRO A 45 19.01 11.83 -8.11
C PRO A 45 20.10 10.83 -7.69
N ASN A 46 20.66 11.01 -6.49
CA ASN A 46 21.56 10.06 -5.84
C ASN A 46 20.80 9.07 -4.92
N ASP A 47 19.62 9.47 -4.46
CA ASP A 47 18.79 8.68 -3.56
C ASP A 47 17.52 8.23 -4.26
N ALA A 48 17.18 6.98 -4.08
CA ALA A 48 15.93 6.44 -4.55
C ALA A 48 14.76 6.90 -3.65
N ASN A 49 14.21 8.08 -3.95
CA ASN A 49 13.05 8.61 -3.22
C ASN A 49 11.75 8.03 -3.80
N TRP A 50 11.55 6.72 -3.62
CA TRP A 50 10.23 6.15 -3.82
C TRP A 50 9.36 6.54 -2.64
N SER A 51 8.27 7.26 -2.91
CA SER A 51 7.25 7.45 -1.88
C SER A 51 6.79 6.08 -1.39
N LYS A 52 6.87 5.87 -0.08
CA LYS A 52 6.31 4.70 0.59
C LYS A 52 4.79 4.82 0.75
N ASP A 53 4.24 5.97 0.35
CA ASP A 53 2.82 6.23 0.43
C ASP A 53 2.11 5.51 -0.72
N PHE A 54 0.93 4.99 -0.41
CA PHE A 54 0.12 4.35 -1.42
C PHE A 54 -0.38 5.39 -2.41
N ASN A 55 -0.13 5.17 -3.70
CA ASN A 55 -0.64 6.04 -4.77
C ASN A 55 -2.15 5.79 -4.98
N ILE A 56 -2.96 6.32 -4.07
CA ILE A 56 -4.42 6.22 -4.06
C ILE A 56 -5.04 7.61 -4.06
N PRO A 57 -6.29 7.79 -4.55
CA PRO A 57 -6.95 9.08 -4.54
C PRO A 57 -7.04 9.68 -3.12
N GLN A 58 -6.87 11.01 -3.01
CA GLN A 58 -6.81 11.73 -1.72
C GLN A 58 -8.00 11.44 -0.79
N HIS A 59 -9.21 11.29 -1.34
CA HIS A 59 -10.40 10.98 -0.53
C HIS A 59 -10.36 9.60 0.15
N TYR A 60 -9.52 8.67 -0.32
CA TYR A 60 -9.24 7.41 0.38
C TYR A 60 -8.13 7.55 1.43
N VAL A 61 -7.16 8.45 1.22
CA VAL A 61 -6.11 8.77 2.19
C VAL A 61 -6.70 9.47 3.43
N ASP A 62 -7.67 10.35 3.22
CA ASP A 62 -8.36 11.08 4.30
C ASP A 62 -9.55 10.29 4.89
N LEU A 63 -9.76 9.06 4.43
CA LEU A 63 -10.90 8.24 4.84
C LEU A 63 -10.73 7.77 6.29
N ASP A 64 -11.76 8.05 7.09
CA ASP A 64 -11.90 7.56 8.46
C ASP A 64 -12.26 6.06 8.44
N VAL A 65 -11.24 5.23 8.62
CA VAL A 65 -11.33 3.77 8.55
C VAL A 65 -12.29 3.22 9.61
N GLU A 66 -12.25 3.77 10.83
CA GLU A 66 -13.11 3.31 11.92
C GLU A 66 -14.58 3.52 11.54
N LYS A 67 -14.95 4.75 11.14
CA LYS A 67 -16.32 5.04 10.68
C LYS A 67 -16.76 4.20 9.49
N PHE A 68 -15.87 3.96 8.54
CA PHE A 68 -16.19 3.15 7.36
C PHE A 68 -16.50 1.70 7.74
N VAL A 69 -15.71 1.10 8.64
CA VAL A 69 -15.93 -0.27 9.11
C VAL A 69 -17.21 -0.36 9.94
N TYR A 70 -17.47 0.60 10.84
CA TYR A 70 -18.73 0.62 11.61
C TYR A 70 -19.96 0.75 10.71
N LYS A 71 -19.87 1.52 9.61
CA LYS A 71 -20.96 1.60 8.64
C LYS A 71 -21.23 0.25 7.96
N LYS A 72 -20.21 -0.58 7.74
CA LYS A 72 -20.35 -1.92 7.15
C LYS A 72 -20.89 -2.98 8.12
N LEU A 73 -20.85 -2.71 9.42
CA LEU A 73 -21.29 -3.64 10.44
C LEU A 73 -22.83 -3.75 10.56
N GLU A 74 -23.60 -2.84 9.92
CA GLU A 74 -25.08 -2.87 9.75
C GLU A 74 -25.86 -3.58 10.89
N GLN A 75 -25.98 -2.91 12.05
CA GLN A 75 -26.62 -3.45 13.28
C GLN A 75 -25.97 -4.73 13.83
N GLY A 76 -24.64 -4.76 13.91
CA GLY A 76 -23.92 -5.88 14.51
C GLY A 76 -24.23 -6.10 16.00
N ASP A 77 -24.19 -7.37 16.42
CA ASP A 77 -24.31 -7.79 17.82
C ASP A 77 -23.14 -7.24 18.66
N PRO A 78 -23.27 -7.02 19.98
CA PRO A 78 -22.18 -6.50 20.83
C PRO A 78 -20.88 -7.32 20.72
N ASN A 79 -20.98 -8.63 20.46
CA ASN A 79 -19.82 -9.48 20.24
C ASN A 79 -19.05 -9.13 18.94
N GLN A 80 -19.76 -8.78 17.88
CA GLN A 80 -19.16 -8.37 16.61
C GLN A 80 -18.55 -6.97 16.74
N ILE A 81 -19.22 -6.05 17.45
CA ILE A 81 -18.69 -4.71 17.77
C ILE A 81 -17.37 -4.83 18.53
N GLY A 82 -17.35 -5.62 19.61
CA GLY A 82 -16.12 -5.84 20.40
C GLY A 82 -15.00 -6.49 19.58
N ARG A 83 -15.33 -7.40 18.66
CA ARG A 83 -14.36 -7.99 17.73
C ARG A 83 -13.75 -6.94 16.79
N VAL A 84 -14.57 -6.07 16.21
CA VAL A 84 -14.12 -4.99 15.33
C VAL A 84 -13.22 -4.01 16.09
N GLU A 85 -13.62 -3.59 17.28
CA GLU A 85 -12.84 -2.68 18.13
C GLU A 85 -11.46 -3.24 18.47
N MET A 86 -11.41 -4.51 18.89
CA MET A 86 -10.16 -5.21 19.16
C MET A 86 -9.24 -5.24 17.93
N GLU A 87 -9.77 -5.58 16.75
CA GLU A 87 -8.97 -5.63 15.52
C GLU A 87 -8.50 -4.24 15.09
N LEU A 88 -9.37 -3.22 15.12
CA LEU A 88 -9.02 -1.84 14.80
C LEU A 88 -7.92 -1.30 15.71
N ALA A 89 -7.94 -1.65 17.00
CA ALA A 89 -6.86 -1.31 17.94
C ALA A 89 -5.53 -1.99 17.55
N LEU A 90 -5.55 -3.25 17.11
CA LEU A 90 -4.35 -3.96 16.64
C LEU A 90 -3.76 -3.36 15.36
N TYR A 91 -4.61 -2.93 14.42
CA TYR A 91 -4.18 -2.21 13.22
C TYR A 91 -3.59 -0.84 13.56
N LYS A 92 -4.22 -0.11 14.48
CA LYS A 92 -3.78 1.21 14.93
C LYS A 92 -2.43 1.15 15.62
N ALA A 93 -2.25 0.18 16.53
CA ALA A 93 -0.99 -0.05 17.24
C ALA A 93 0.20 -0.36 16.31
N ARG A 94 -0.08 -0.89 15.10
CA ARG A 94 0.93 -1.21 14.08
C ARG A 94 1.02 -0.17 12.96
N ASN A 95 0.29 0.94 13.07
CA ASN A 95 0.21 1.98 12.03
C ASN A 95 -0.23 1.44 10.65
N LEU A 96 -1.18 0.50 10.63
CA LEU A 96 -1.66 -0.18 9.41
C LEU A 96 -2.92 0.46 8.80
N TYR A 97 -3.34 1.63 9.25
CA TYR A 97 -4.49 2.33 8.68
C TYR A 97 -4.30 2.72 7.21
N PRO A 98 -3.11 3.18 6.77
CA PRO A 98 -2.85 3.41 5.35
C PRO A 98 -3.04 2.14 4.50
N MET A 99 -2.71 0.97 5.06
CA MET A 99 -2.94 -0.32 4.40
C MET A 99 -4.43 -0.64 4.28
N LEU A 100 -5.23 -0.37 5.33
CA LEU A 100 -6.68 -0.54 5.27
C LEU A 100 -7.33 0.39 4.24
N GLN A 101 -6.86 1.64 4.14
CA GLN A 101 -7.32 2.61 3.13
C GLN A 101 -7.04 2.12 1.71
N LEU A 102 -5.83 1.60 1.47
CA LEU A 102 -5.49 0.97 0.19
C LEU A 102 -6.42 -0.20 -0.12
N VAL A 103 -6.67 -1.08 0.86
CA VAL A 103 -7.55 -2.23 0.69
C VAL A 103 -8.98 -1.79 0.34
N ILE A 104 -9.50 -0.76 1.01
CA ILE A 104 -10.80 -0.15 0.70
C ILE A 104 -10.82 0.34 -0.75
N TYR A 105 -9.80 1.09 -1.17
CA TYR A 105 -9.67 1.58 -2.53
C TYR A 105 -9.65 0.45 -3.56
N ILE A 106 -8.87 -0.61 -3.33
CA ILE A 106 -8.80 -1.77 -4.23
C ILE A 106 -10.18 -2.42 -4.36
N VAL A 107 -10.82 -2.74 -3.23
CA VAL A 107 -12.13 -3.41 -3.24
C VAL A 107 -13.19 -2.55 -3.92
N ASP A 108 -13.24 -1.25 -3.62
CA ASP A 108 -14.21 -0.33 -4.25
C ASP A 108 -13.96 -0.21 -5.75
N THR A 109 -12.70 -0.13 -6.19
CA THR A 109 -12.34 -0.07 -7.61
C THR A 109 -12.78 -1.34 -8.33
N LEU A 110 -12.49 -2.50 -7.76
CA LEU A 110 -12.90 -3.78 -8.36
C LEU A 110 -14.43 -3.89 -8.45
N ARG A 111 -15.18 -3.46 -7.42
CA ARG A 111 -16.66 -3.40 -7.47
C ARG A 111 -17.16 -2.47 -8.55
N LYS A 112 -16.61 -1.25 -8.62
CA LYS A 112 -17.02 -0.22 -9.59
C LYS A 112 -16.87 -0.71 -11.04
N HIS A 113 -15.86 -1.54 -11.29
CA HIS A 113 -15.59 -2.12 -12.60
C HIS A 113 -16.21 -3.52 -12.80
N ASN A 114 -17.04 -4.00 -11.87
CA ASN A 114 -17.64 -5.34 -11.90
C ASN A 114 -16.60 -6.47 -12.06
N LEU A 115 -15.40 -6.28 -11.50
CA LEU A 115 -14.34 -7.27 -11.52
C LEU A 115 -14.50 -8.21 -10.33
N VAL A 116 -14.40 -9.51 -10.58
CA VAL A 116 -14.42 -10.53 -9.52
C VAL A 116 -13.01 -10.80 -9.05
N TRP A 117 -12.80 -10.87 -7.74
CA TRP A 117 -11.55 -11.30 -7.13
C TRP A 117 -11.76 -12.56 -6.28
N GLY A 118 -10.66 -13.28 -6.04
CA GLY A 118 -10.68 -14.53 -5.30
C GLY A 118 -11.23 -14.37 -3.88
N VAL A 119 -11.72 -15.47 -3.31
CA VAL A 119 -12.46 -15.53 -2.04
C VAL A 119 -11.64 -15.20 -0.77
N GLY A 120 -10.37 -14.82 -0.91
CA GLY A 120 -9.39 -14.64 0.18
C GLY A 120 -8.59 -15.92 0.44
N ARG A 121 -7.28 -15.78 0.69
CA ARG A 121 -6.37 -16.90 0.98
C ARG A 121 -5.34 -16.51 2.03
N GLY A 122 -4.83 -17.51 2.76
CA GLY A 122 -3.82 -17.34 3.80
C GLY A 122 -4.38 -16.79 5.12
N SER A 123 -3.50 -16.30 5.98
CA SER A 123 -3.84 -15.85 7.33
C SER A 123 -4.74 -14.62 7.38
N SER A 124 -4.82 -13.83 6.29
CA SER A 124 -5.71 -12.65 6.19
C SER A 124 -7.17 -12.97 6.49
N VAL A 125 -7.60 -14.21 6.24
CA VAL A 125 -8.93 -14.75 6.54
C VAL A 125 -9.29 -14.67 8.03
N ALA A 126 -8.30 -14.58 8.92
CA ALA A 126 -8.53 -14.45 10.36
C ALA A 126 -9.02 -13.05 10.78
N SER A 127 -9.02 -12.05 9.89
CA SER A 127 -9.52 -10.70 10.19
C SER A 127 -10.99 -10.53 9.88
N TYR A 128 -11.75 -10.14 10.90
CA TYR A 128 -13.15 -9.78 10.76
C TYR A 128 -13.31 -8.42 10.07
N VAL A 129 -12.39 -7.48 10.30
CA VAL A 129 -12.38 -6.19 9.59
C VAL A 129 -12.22 -6.41 8.08
N LEU A 130 -11.28 -7.26 7.64
CA LEU A 130 -11.10 -7.55 6.21
C LEU A 130 -12.30 -8.29 5.60
N PHE A 131 -13.00 -9.11 6.38
CA PHE A 131 -14.29 -9.69 5.98
C PHE A 131 -15.35 -8.61 5.71
N LEU A 132 -15.52 -7.65 6.63
CA LEU A 132 -16.49 -6.54 6.49
C LEU A 132 -16.18 -5.63 5.30
N LEU A 133 -14.90 -5.39 5.02
CA LEU A 133 -14.47 -4.64 3.83
C LEU A 133 -14.79 -5.41 2.54
N GLY A 134 -14.91 -6.74 2.63
CA GLY A 134 -15.21 -7.65 1.53
C GLY A 134 -13.97 -8.10 0.76
N VAL A 135 -12.81 -8.10 1.43
CA VAL A 135 -11.55 -8.67 0.91
C VAL A 135 -11.69 -10.17 0.73
N HIS A 136 -12.35 -10.83 1.67
CA HIS A 136 -12.65 -12.25 1.66
C HIS A 136 -14.09 -12.54 2.06
N LYS A 137 -14.52 -13.78 1.88
CA LYS A 137 -15.91 -14.22 2.16
C LYS A 137 -16.05 -15.14 3.38
N VAL A 138 -14.97 -15.35 4.12
CA VAL A 138 -14.96 -16.17 5.33
C VAL A 138 -15.19 -15.30 6.56
N ASP A 139 -16.21 -15.64 7.36
CA ASP A 139 -16.55 -14.95 8.60
C ASP A 139 -15.66 -15.46 9.76
N SER A 140 -14.58 -14.74 10.03
CA SER A 140 -13.63 -15.07 11.10
C SER A 140 -14.24 -15.01 12.50
N HIS A 141 -15.30 -14.22 12.71
CA HIS A 141 -16.00 -14.15 13.98
C HIS A 141 -16.81 -15.44 14.21
N LYS A 142 -17.56 -15.89 13.20
CA LYS A 142 -18.32 -17.14 13.24
C LYS A 142 -17.44 -18.37 13.50
N TYR A 143 -16.25 -18.42 12.90
CA TYR A 143 -15.30 -19.53 13.08
C TYR A 143 -14.29 -19.31 14.22
N ASN A 144 -14.43 -18.22 14.98
CA ASN A 144 -13.54 -17.84 16.08
C ASN A 144 -12.04 -17.89 15.70
N LEU A 145 -11.70 -17.43 14.49
CA LEU A 145 -10.33 -17.41 14.00
C LEU A 145 -9.53 -16.35 14.76
N ASN A 146 -8.26 -16.67 15.06
CA ASN A 146 -7.41 -15.79 15.84
C ASN A 146 -6.70 -14.77 14.93
N ILE A 147 -7.05 -13.48 15.07
CA ILE A 147 -6.42 -12.38 14.32
C ILE A 147 -4.89 -12.34 14.46
N ARG A 148 -4.33 -12.85 15.56
CA ARG A 148 -2.88 -12.89 15.79
C ARG A 148 -2.15 -13.83 14.83
N GLU A 149 -2.85 -14.77 14.18
CA GLU A 149 -2.25 -15.56 13.11
C GLU A 149 -1.94 -14.72 11.88
N PHE A 150 -2.66 -13.61 11.70
CA PHE A 150 -2.42 -12.62 10.65
C PHE A 150 -1.49 -11.49 11.10
N LEU A 151 -1.84 -10.82 12.20
CA LEU A 151 -1.10 -9.68 12.76
C LEU A 151 -0.11 -10.17 13.82
N LYS A 152 0.94 -10.87 13.38
CA LYS A 152 2.08 -11.21 14.24
C LYS A 152 2.87 -9.95 14.59
#